data_AF-A0A168KDR0-F1
#
_entry.id   AF-A0A168KDR0-F1
#
_cell.length_a   1.000
_cell.length_b   1.000
_cell.length_c   1.000
_cell.angle_alpha   90.00
_cell.angle_beta   90.00
_cell.angle_gamma   90.00
#
_symmetry.space_group_name_H-M   'P 1'
#
loop_
_entity.id
_entity.type
_entity.pdbx_description
1 polymer ?
#
loop_
_entity_poly.entity_id
_entity_poly.type
_entity_poly.pdbx_seq_one_letter_code
_entity_poly.pdbx_strand_id
1 'polypeptide(L)'
;MDQLEREEFVLNLLNESHIDEDVPQMPHTTEDGQQVDEEIPAINELSTPISLKQANKAEENGEKKKKKRKKKGKTANLPEAGSELPDDYVEKKPEDPIEDPFSSDKPLSQRVEYAIWKYRSNHKFTESRRAIFDNYLRFGGIITGPNMFLGRATSADTPDDPDAAVDFEAAKVAIDFVPDELEEGVEVNFAEVAQVYFGNTFIRESLFIGTQDFADAPALIDAFLRYLEIRNVAPEYAEDIAKARAICAEAKIQLPKCKRAITLLPGQYNRACSTLFQEKMDTSWMTSETLTVQKRFLSFVVDTVGSNDDDSKKIVQRLIKNPDDVQLLETETFVFVEIAEISPFEESADNEELVQVVLRNKDEHQTTYKIHLEKEIVESLLVGMVFRADLCKLSNGSWYLAKAQRLMPTFYMEDTCMTEDDYDF
;
A
#
# COMPACT_ATOMS: atom_id res chain seq x y z
N MET A 1 -5.10 33.94 33.71
CA MET A 1 -6.42 33.30 33.78
C MET A 1 -6.29 32.19 34.79
N ASP A 2 -6.94 32.34 35.93
CA ASP A 2 -6.89 31.34 37.01
C ASP A 2 -7.75 30.13 36.63
N GLN A 3 -7.48 28.98 37.23
CA GLN A 3 -8.10 27.69 36.88
C GLN A 3 -9.62 27.72 36.99
N LEU A 4 -10.16 28.48 37.95
CA LEU A 4 -11.59 28.69 38.12
C LEU A 4 -12.23 29.49 36.96
N GLU A 5 -11.53 30.47 36.40
CA GLU A 5 -12.02 31.24 35.24
C GLU A 5 -12.05 30.38 33.97
N ARG A 6 -11.18 29.37 33.87
CA ARG A 6 -11.16 28.41 32.75
C ARG A 6 -12.30 27.41 32.84
N GLU A 7 -12.63 26.94 34.03
CA GLU A 7 -13.73 26.00 34.24
C GLU A 7 -15.09 26.66 34.03
N GLU A 8 -15.26 27.93 34.46
CA GLU A 8 -16.47 28.71 34.24
C GLU A 8 -16.70 29.05 32.75
N PHE A 9 -15.62 29.32 32.00
CA PHE A 9 -15.70 29.57 30.56
C PHE A 9 -16.11 28.32 29.77
N VAL A 10 -15.59 27.14 30.13
CA VAL A 10 -15.96 25.86 29.50
C VAL A 10 -17.41 25.49 29.80
N LEU A 11 -17.89 25.75 31.02
CA LEU A 11 -19.29 25.52 31.40
C LEU A 11 -20.27 26.45 30.67
N ASN A 12 -19.90 27.71 30.43
CA ASN A 12 -20.73 28.63 29.65
C ASN A 12 -20.80 28.23 28.17
N LEU A 13 -19.70 27.75 27.59
CA LEU A 13 -19.65 27.33 26.19
C LEU A 13 -20.48 26.06 25.92
N LEU A 14 -20.60 25.17 26.92
CA LEU A 14 -21.40 23.93 26.81
C LEU A 14 -22.90 24.15 27.00
N ASN A 15 -23.32 25.30 27.56
CA ASN A 15 -24.73 25.61 27.81
C ASN A 15 -25.40 26.44 26.68
N GLU A 16 -24.64 26.99 25.74
CA GLU A 16 -25.19 27.83 24.65
C GLU A 16 -25.47 27.07 23.33
N SER A 17 -25.31 25.74 23.27
CA SER A 17 -25.60 24.94 22.07
C SER A 17 -27.00 24.29 22.07
N HIS A 18 -28.04 25.03 22.48
CA HIS A 18 -29.43 24.67 22.19
C HIS A 18 -30.10 25.84 21.45
N ILE A 19 -30.16 25.74 20.13
CA ILE A 19 -31.03 26.57 19.29
C ILE A 19 -32.02 25.62 18.61
N ASP A 20 -33.28 25.86 18.93
CA ASP A 20 -34.48 25.19 18.43
C ASP A 20 -34.65 25.35 16.90
N GLU A 21 -35.09 24.26 16.26
CA GLU A 21 -35.68 24.29 14.93
C GLU A 21 -37.08 24.91 14.99
N ASP A 22 -37.24 26.12 14.46
CA ASP A 22 -38.54 26.63 14.02
C ASP A 22 -38.33 27.73 12.95
N VAL A 23 -38.45 27.35 11.68
CA VAL A 23 -38.44 28.31 10.55
C VAL A 23 -39.88 28.42 10.00
N PRO A 24 -40.47 29.64 9.94
CA PRO A 24 -41.79 29.85 9.37
C PRO A 24 -41.77 29.89 7.84
N GLN A 25 -42.81 29.28 7.23
CA GLN A 25 -43.14 29.40 5.80
C GLN A 25 -43.65 30.81 5.44
N MET A 26 -43.37 31.26 4.20
CA MET A 26 -44.21 32.03 3.24
C MET A 26 -43.32 32.77 2.21
N PRO A 27 -43.82 33.23 1.04
CA PRO A 27 -44.76 32.62 0.09
C PRO A 27 -44.24 32.66 -1.37
N HIS A 28 -44.92 31.94 -2.27
CA HIS A 28 -44.71 31.96 -3.72
C HIS A 28 -45.01 33.32 -4.38
N THR A 29 -44.15 33.75 -5.30
CA THR A 29 -44.49 34.60 -6.45
C THR A 29 -43.71 34.16 -7.69
N THR A 30 -44.44 33.89 -8.76
CA THR A 30 -44.01 33.62 -10.13
C THR A 30 -43.62 34.90 -10.87
N GLU A 31 -42.58 34.86 -11.71
CA GLU A 31 -42.63 35.31 -13.12
C GLU A 31 -41.29 35.05 -13.85
N ASP A 32 -41.41 34.30 -14.95
CA ASP A 32 -40.69 34.28 -16.24
C ASP A 32 -39.16 34.48 -16.36
N GLY A 33 -38.52 33.50 -16.99
CA GLY A 33 -37.59 33.79 -18.09
C GLY A 33 -36.29 32.98 -18.20
N GLN A 34 -36.33 31.98 -19.08
CA GLN A 34 -35.22 31.39 -19.88
C GLN A 34 -34.27 30.35 -19.25
N GLN A 35 -34.52 29.11 -19.70
CA GLN A 35 -33.63 27.95 -19.72
C GLN A 35 -32.36 28.22 -20.55
N VAL A 36 -31.22 27.80 -20.01
CA VAL A 36 -30.12 27.23 -20.80
C VAL A 36 -29.62 26.02 -20.02
N ASP A 37 -29.69 24.86 -20.67
CA ASP A 37 -29.22 23.56 -20.19
C ASP A 37 -27.69 23.50 -20.17
N GLU A 38 -27.09 23.13 -19.05
CA GLU A 38 -25.81 22.41 -19.02
C GLU A 38 -25.88 21.30 -17.97
N GLU A 39 -25.88 20.06 -18.47
CA GLU A 39 -25.82 18.83 -17.69
C GLU A 39 -24.44 18.67 -17.04
N ILE A 40 -24.39 18.59 -15.71
CA ILE A 40 -23.23 18.05 -14.98
C ILE A 40 -23.69 16.71 -14.37
N PRO A 41 -23.09 15.57 -14.76
CA PRO A 41 -23.47 14.27 -14.24
C PRO A 41 -23.01 14.10 -12.78
N ALA A 42 -23.92 13.56 -11.97
CA ALA A 42 -23.74 13.29 -10.55
C ALA A 42 -22.57 12.34 -10.28
N ILE A 43 -21.65 12.81 -9.44
CA ILE A 43 -20.62 12.00 -8.78
C ILE A 43 -21.32 11.16 -7.72
N ASN A 44 -21.41 9.84 -7.96
CA ASN A 44 -21.88 8.90 -6.95
C ASN A 44 -20.80 8.74 -5.87
N GLU A 45 -21.15 9.13 -4.66
CA GLU A 45 -20.30 9.16 -3.49
C GLU A 45 -19.77 7.77 -3.10
N LEU A 46 -18.45 7.75 -2.86
CA LEU A 46 -17.70 6.73 -2.14
C LEU A 46 -18.35 6.42 -0.79
N SER A 47 -18.78 5.18 -0.58
CA SER A 47 -19.05 4.65 0.76
C SER A 47 -17.77 4.07 1.36
N THR A 48 -17.22 4.73 2.37
CA THR A 48 -16.25 4.15 3.32
C THR A 48 -16.98 3.53 4.53
N PRO A 49 -16.40 2.52 5.20
CA PRO A 49 -17.12 1.69 6.15
C PRO A 49 -16.87 2.13 7.60
N ILE A 50 -17.86 2.75 8.26
CA ILE A 50 -17.82 2.94 9.73
C ILE A 50 -19.18 2.61 10.37
N SER A 51 -19.13 1.66 11.31
CA SER A 51 -20.07 1.40 12.42
C SER A 51 -21.49 0.93 12.14
N LEU A 52 -21.66 -0.39 12.01
CA LEU A 52 -22.89 -1.08 12.44
C LEU A 52 -22.66 -1.77 13.80
N LYS A 53 -22.64 -0.96 14.86
CA LYS A 53 -22.83 -1.39 16.25
C LYS A 53 -23.95 -0.57 16.90
N GLN A 54 -25.17 -0.68 16.38
CA GLN A 54 -26.37 -0.29 17.11
C GLN A 54 -27.61 -0.88 16.42
N ALA A 55 -27.88 -2.15 16.71
CA ALA A 55 -29.20 -2.74 16.52
C ALA A 55 -29.33 -3.94 17.47
N ASN A 56 -29.51 -3.65 18.75
CA ASN A 56 -29.97 -4.63 19.74
C ASN A 56 -30.54 -3.87 20.94
N LYS A 57 -31.83 -3.51 20.85
CA LYS A 57 -32.75 -3.33 21.98
C LYS A 57 -34.17 -3.12 21.44
N ALA A 58 -34.91 -4.20 21.28
CA ALA A 58 -36.34 -4.28 21.58
C ALA A 58 -36.82 -5.73 21.46
N GLU A 59 -37.58 -6.15 22.47
CA GLU A 59 -38.52 -7.27 22.52
C GLU A 59 -38.03 -8.68 22.92
N GLU A 60 -38.12 -8.91 24.23
CA GLU A 60 -38.50 -10.19 24.84
C GLU A 60 -39.94 -10.56 24.43
N ASN A 61 -40.13 -11.73 23.80
CA ASN A 61 -41.04 -12.76 24.33
C ASN A 61 -40.77 -14.14 23.70
N GLY A 62 -40.97 -15.18 24.50
CA GLY A 62 -40.30 -16.47 24.37
C GLY A 62 -40.72 -17.40 23.22
N GLU A 63 -39.76 -18.19 22.74
CA GLU A 63 -39.88 -19.65 22.59
C GLU A 63 -38.50 -20.28 22.30
N LYS A 64 -38.18 -21.36 23.02
CA LYS A 64 -36.89 -22.08 22.95
C LYS A 64 -36.68 -22.74 21.58
N LYS A 65 -36.12 -22.02 20.60
CA LYS A 65 -35.56 -22.62 19.38
C LYS A 65 -34.21 -23.29 19.70
N LYS A 66 -34.14 -24.60 19.50
CA LYS A 66 -32.93 -25.44 19.53
C LYS A 66 -31.77 -24.70 18.83
N LYS A 67 -30.64 -24.52 19.54
CA LYS A 67 -29.37 -24.04 18.96
C LYS A 67 -29.04 -24.90 17.73
N LYS A 68 -29.29 -24.37 16.53
CA LYS A 68 -28.67 -24.89 15.30
C LYS A 68 -27.17 -24.77 15.52
N ARG A 69 -26.48 -25.91 15.61
CA ARG A 69 -25.01 -25.96 15.52
C ARG A 69 -24.62 -25.11 14.31
N LYS A 70 -23.87 -24.02 14.52
CA LYS A 70 -23.24 -23.26 13.43
C LYS A 70 -22.52 -24.29 12.56
N LYS A 71 -22.98 -24.51 11.33
CA LYS A 71 -22.25 -25.33 10.35
C LYS A 71 -20.86 -24.69 10.27
N LYS A 72 -19.80 -25.45 10.59
CA LYS A 72 -18.43 -25.00 10.33
C LYS A 72 -18.38 -24.61 8.85
N GLY A 73 -17.86 -23.41 8.55
CA GLY A 73 -17.75 -22.92 7.18
C GLY A 73 -16.98 -23.92 6.32
N LYS A 74 -17.38 -24.08 5.05
CA LYS A 74 -16.81 -25.07 4.13
C LYS A 74 -15.28 -24.96 3.94
N THR A 75 -14.68 -23.83 4.33
CA THR A 75 -13.25 -23.51 4.22
C THR A 75 -12.48 -23.63 5.55
N ALA A 76 -13.13 -23.98 6.66
CA ALA A 76 -12.52 -23.94 7.99
C ALA A 76 -11.35 -24.93 8.19
N ASN A 77 -11.23 -25.93 7.32
CA ASN A 77 -10.17 -26.94 7.37
C ASN A 77 -9.12 -26.75 6.23
N LEU A 78 -9.24 -25.74 5.38
CA LEU A 78 -8.25 -25.52 4.31
C LEU A 78 -7.01 -24.80 4.86
N PRO A 79 -5.81 -25.06 4.31
CA PRO A 79 -4.62 -24.28 4.61
C PRO A 79 -4.84 -22.82 4.25
N GLU A 80 -4.14 -21.92 4.94
CA GLU A 80 -4.20 -20.50 4.63
C GLU A 80 -3.40 -20.22 3.35
N ALA A 81 -3.93 -19.40 2.45
CA ALA A 81 -3.19 -19.02 1.23
C ALA A 81 -1.88 -18.34 1.63
N GLY A 82 -0.75 -18.76 1.06
CA GLY A 82 0.58 -18.25 1.44
C GLY A 82 1.24 -18.94 2.63
N SER A 83 0.60 -19.94 3.25
CA SER A 83 1.28 -20.76 4.27
C SER A 83 2.31 -21.70 3.63
N GLU A 84 3.44 -21.93 4.29
CA GLU A 84 4.41 -22.93 3.88
C GLU A 84 3.80 -24.34 4.01
N LEU A 85 3.54 -24.97 2.87
CA LEU A 85 3.07 -26.35 2.80
C LEU A 85 4.23 -27.28 2.41
N PRO A 86 4.26 -28.52 2.92
CA PRO A 86 5.16 -29.56 2.43
C PRO A 86 4.95 -29.86 0.94
N ASP A 87 6.00 -30.28 0.23
CA ASP A 87 5.89 -30.63 -1.21
C ASP A 87 4.97 -31.84 -1.46
N ASP A 88 4.84 -32.72 -0.47
CA ASP A 88 3.95 -33.88 -0.49
C ASP A 88 2.53 -33.57 -0.01
N TYR A 89 2.17 -32.28 0.14
CA TYR A 89 0.83 -31.88 0.56
C TYR A 89 -0.22 -32.32 -0.47
N VAL A 90 -1.14 -33.17 -0.01
CA VAL A 90 -2.31 -33.60 -0.79
C VAL A 90 -3.47 -32.65 -0.53
N GLU A 91 -3.98 -32.05 -1.60
CA GLU A 91 -5.12 -31.13 -1.55
C GLU A 91 -6.39 -31.82 -1.06
N LYS A 92 -7.20 -31.09 -0.30
CA LYS A 92 -8.40 -31.65 0.34
C LYS A 92 -9.57 -31.82 -0.61
N LYS A 93 -9.58 -31.14 -1.75
CA LYS A 93 -10.55 -31.34 -2.83
C LYS A 93 -9.82 -32.03 -3.99
N PRO A 94 -9.84 -33.38 -4.04
CA PRO A 94 -9.13 -34.15 -5.06
C PRO A 94 -9.93 -34.36 -6.35
N GLU A 95 -11.21 -34.01 -6.38
CA GLU A 95 -12.05 -34.17 -7.59
C GLU A 95 -11.71 -33.06 -8.59
N ASP A 96 -10.81 -33.39 -9.51
CA ASP A 96 -10.62 -32.61 -10.71
C ASP A 96 -11.74 -32.97 -11.70
N PRO A 97 -12.60 -32.02 -12.09
CA PRO A 97 -13.65 -32.26 -13.09
C PRO A 97 -13.09 -32.57 -14.49
N ILE A 98 -11.78 -32.40 -14.67
CA ILE A 98 -11.08 -32.48 -15.95
C ILE A 98 -9.94 -33.48 -15.82
N GLU A 99 -9.84 -34.42 -16.76
CA GLU A 99 -8.70 -35.33 -16.89
C GLU A 99 -7.47 -34.55 -17.38
N ASP A 100 -6.36 -34.70 -16.65
CA ASP A 100 -5.07 -34.07 -16.90
C ASP A 100 -5.14 -32.56 -17.26
N PRO A 101 -5.54 -31.70 -16.31
CA PRO A 101 -5.76 -30.27 -16.57
C PRO A 101 -4.47 -29.50 -16.90
N PHE A 102 -3.29 -30.07 -16.61
CA PHE A 102 -1.99 -29.41 -16.79
C PHE A 102 -1.16 -30.00 -17.94
N SER A 103 -1.76 -30.86 -18.79
CA SER A 103 -1.08 -31.38 -19.98
C SER A 103 -0.57 -30.24 -20.86
N SER A 104 0.68 -30.36 -21.33
CA SER A 104 1.31 -29.43 -22.26
C SER A 104 0.60 -29.32 -23.61
N ASP A 105 -0.32 -30.24 -23.92
CA ASP A 105 -1.16 -30.18 -25.12
C ASP A 105 -2.23 -29.09 -25.02
N LYS A 106 -2.51 -28.57 -23.82
CA LYS A 106 -3.46 -27.48 -23.57
C LYS A 106 -2.74 -26.12 -23.59
N PRO A 107 -3.38 -25.07 -24.12
CA PRO A 107 -2.85 -23.71 -24.07
C PRO A 107 -2.44 -23.30 -22.66
N LEU A 108 -1.36 -22.53 -22.53
CA LEU A 108 -0.87 -22.07 -21.23
C LEU A 108 -1.95 -21.31 -20.45
N SER A 109 -2.71 -20.45 -21.13
CA SER A 109 -3.82 -19.68 -20.55
C SER A 109 -4.78 -20.57 -19.76
N GLN A 110 -5.28 -21.65 -20.38
CA GLN A 110 -6.19 -22.60 -19.73
C GLN A 110 -5.55 -23.31 -18.53
N ARG A 111 -4.27 -23.70 -18.65
CA ARG A 111 -3.54 -24.35 -17.54
C ARG A 111 -3.41 -23.42 -16.34
N VAL A 112 -3.08 -22.15 -16.58
CA VAL A 112 -2.92 -21.13 -15.54
C VAL A 112 -4.27 -20.74 -14.91
N GLU A 113 -5.32 -20.51 -15.71
CA GLU A 113 -6.68 -20.26 -15.21
C GLU A 113 -7.15 -21.37 -14.27
N TYR A 114 -6.99 -22.63 -14.70
CA TYR A 114 -7.35 -23.78 -13.88
C TYR A 114 -6.51 -23.86 -12.61
N ALA A 115 -5.21 -23.57 -12.69
CA ALA A 115 -4.32 -23.53 -11.53
C ALA A 115 -4.77 -22.47 -10.51
N ILE A 116 -5.14 -21.26 -10.96
CA ILE A 116 -5.63 -20.17 -10.11
C ILE A 116 -6.93 -20.59 -9.42
N TRP A 117 -7.91 -21.09 -10.18
CA TRP A 117 -9.17 -21.56 -9.63
C TRP A 117 -8.96 -22.65 -8.58
N LYS A 118 -8.13 -23.66 -8.90
CA LYS A 118 -7.87 -24.78 -8.01
C LYS A 118 -7.16 -24.32 -6.75
N TYR A 119 -6.17 -23.43 -6.86
CA TYR A 119 -5.49 -22.80 -5.74
C TYR A 119 -6.48 -22.04 -4.83
N ARG A 120 -7.37 -21.21 -5.41
CA ARG A 120 -8.45 -20.51 -4.67
C ARG A 120 -9.39 -21.48 -3.97
N SER A 121 -9.69 -22.62 -4.60
CA SER A 121 -10.62 -23.61 -4.07
C SER A 121 -10.05 -24.41 -2.89
N ASN A 122 -8.73 -24.63 -2.88
CA ASN A 122 -8.01 -25.46 -1.91
C ASN A 122 -7.33 -24.66 -0.80
N HIS A 123 -7.36 -23.33 -0.86
CA HIS A 123 -6.81 -22.45 0.17
C HIS A 123 -7.87 -21.53 0.78
N LYS A 124 -7.66 -21.16 2.04
CA LYS A 124 -8.43 -20.16 2.74
C LYS A 124 -7.77 -18.80 2.55
N PHE A 125 -8.52 -17.88 1.93
CA PHE A 125 -8.11 -16.48 1.78
C PHE A 125 -8.77 -15.60 2.84
N THR A 126 -7.95 -14.83 3.55
CA THR A 126 -8.41 -13.62 4.26
C THR A 126 -8.75 -12.53 3.24
N GLU A 127 -9.41 -11.46 3.69
CA GLU A 127 -9.78 -10.36 2.80
C GLU A 127 -8.54 -9.64 2.23
N SER A 128 -7.57 -9.30 3.09
CA SER A 128 -6.29 -8.70 2.65
C SER A 128 -5.54 -9.62 1.69
N ARG A 129 -5.36 -10.92 2.00
CA ARG A 129 -4.67 -11.84 1.08
C ARG A 129 -5.39 -12.02 -0.25
N ARG A 130 -6.73 -12.01 -0.26
CA ARG A 130 -7.48 -12.04 -1.53
C ARG A 130 -7.19 -10.79 -2.35
N ALA A 131 -7.26 -9.60 -1.74
CA ALA A 131 -6.99 -8.35 -2.42
C ALA A 131 -5.55 -8.29 -2.98
N ILE A 132 -4.56 -8.74 -2.20
CA ILE A 132 -3.16 -8.82 -2.64
C ILE A 132 -3.03 -9.76 -3.84
N PHE A 133 -3.61 -10.96 -3.76
CA PHE A 133 -3.54 -11.93 -4.84
C PHE A 133 -4.20 -11.43 -6.12
N ASP A 134 -5.39 -10.84 -6.00
CA ASP A 134 -6.12 -10.28 -7.14
C ASP A 134 -5.36 -9.11 -7.77
N ASN A 135 -4.72 -8.25 -6.96
CA ASN A 135 -3.89 -7.15 -7.43
C ASN A 135 -2.64 -7.64 -8.18
N TYR A 136 -1.97 -8.68 -7.68
CA TYR A 136 -0.85 -9.31 -8.37
C TYR A 136 -1.25 -9.95 -9.71
N LEU A 137 -2.35 -10.70 -9.73
CA LEU A 137 -2.85 -11.31 -10.96
C LEU A 137 -3.21 -10.24 -12.01
N ARG A 138 -3.89 -9.15 -11.60
CA ARG A 138 -4.18 -8.02 -12.49
C ARG A 138 -2.92 -7.37 -13.04
N PHE A 139 -1.92 -7.19 -12.20
CA PHE A 139 -0.63 -6.65 -12.62
C PHE A 139 0.04 -7.54 -13.67
N GLY A 140 -0.03 -8.86 -13.49
CA GLY A 140 0.42 -9.84 -14.50
C GLY A 140 -0.49 -10.00 -15.72
N GLY A 141 -1.39 -9.06 -15.99
CA GLY A 141 -2.28 -9.08 -17.17
C GLY A 141 -3.51 -9.99 -17.06
N ILE A 142 -3.76 -10.59 -15.90
CA ILE A 142 -4.89 -11.51 -15.70
C ILE A 142 -6.14 -10.71 -15.31
N ILE A 143 -7.21 -10.90 -16.07
CA ILE A 143 -8.48 -10.22 -15.81
C ILE A 143 -9.18 -10.94 -14.65
N THR A 144 -9.18 -10.32 -13.47
CA THR A 144 -9.81 -10.89 -12.26
C THR A 144 -11.10 -10.15 -11.91
N GLY A 145 -12.21 -10.89 -11.74
CA GLY A 145 -13.46 -10.30 -11.30
C GLY A 145 -14.66 -11.24 -11.45
N PRO A 146 -15.78 -10.98 -10.75
CA PRO A 146 -17.01 -11.72 -11.00
C PRO A 146 -17.44 -11.45 -12.45
N ASN A 147 -17.45 -12.48 -13.29
CA ASN A 147 -17.89 -12.40 -14.67
C ASN A 147 -19.30 -11.78 -14.76
N MET A 148 -19.37 -10.49 -15.08
CA MET A 148 -20.63 -9.72 -15.14
C MET A 148 -21.53 -10.16 -16.29
N PHE A 149 -21.01 -10.95 -17.23
CA PHE A 149 -21.73 -11.46 -18.40
C PHE A 149 -22.34 -12.86 -18.22
N LEU A 150 -22.15 -13.53 -17.08
CA LEU A 150 -22.85 -14.78 -16.79
C LEU A 150 -24.27 -14.51 -16.25
N GLY A 151 -25.05 -13.77 -17.04
CA GLY A 151 -26.48 -13.63 -16.83
C GLY A 151 -27.17 -14.98 -17.00
N ARG A 152 -27.70 -15.53 -15.89
CA ARG A 152 -28.82 -16.48 -15.89
C ARG A 152 -28.72 -17.77 -16.73
N ALA A 153 -27.56 -18.33 -17.02
CA ALA A 153 -27.54 -19.76 -17.38
C ALA A 153 -27.71 -20.57 -16.09
N THR A 154 -28.97 -20.79 -15.67
CA THR A 154 -29.25 -21.71 -14.57
C THR A 154 -29.31 -23.12 -15.13
N SER A 155 -28.85 -24.10 -14.36
CA SER A 155 -29.03 -25.55 -14.65
C SER A 155 -30.50 -25.99 -14.80
N ALA A 156 -31.45 -25.06 -14.76
CA ALA A 156 -32.86 -25.27 -15.01
C ALA A 156 -33.24 -25.14 -16.49
N ASP A 157 -32.39 -24.53 -17.33
CA ASP A 157 -32.73 -24.22 -18.72
C ASP A 157 -32.37 -25.35 -19.72
N THR A 158 -31.42 -26.23 -19.36
CA THR A 158 -31.02 -27.41 -20.15
C THR A 158 -30.65 -28.61 -19.25
N PRO A 159 -31.63 -29.24 -18.57
CA PRO A 159 -31.38 -30.33 -17.62
C PRO A 159 -30.94 -31.67 -18.24
N ASP A 160 -31.09 -31.85 -19.56
CA ASP A 160 -30.82 -33.12 -20.27
C ASP A 160 -29.58 -33.09 -21.16
N ASP A 161 -28.81 -32.00 -21.14
CA ASP A 161 -27.58 -31.89 -21.93
C ASP A 161 -26.34 -32.12 -21.02
N PRO A 162 -25.61 -33.24 -21.17
CA PRO A 162 -24.40 -33.48 -20.40
C PRO A 162 -23.33 -32.41 -20.67
N ASP A 163 -23.32 -31.79 -21.86
CA ASP A 163 -22.38 -30.71 -22.19
C ASP A 163 -22.76 -29.40 -21.46
N ALA A 164 -24.04 -29.17 -21.16
CA ALA A 164 -24.49 -28.01 -20.38
C ALA A 164 -24.09 -28.10 -18.90
N ALA A 165 -23.94 -29.31 -18.35
CA ALA A 165 -23.40 -29.51 -16.99
C ALA A 165 -21.90 -29.21 -16.93
N VAL A 166 -21.15 -29.61 -17.97
CA VAL A 166 -19.73 -29.32 -18.13
C VAL A 166 -19.50 -27.82 -18.36
N ASP A 167 -20.32 -27.18 -19.19
CA ASP A 167 -20.26 -25.72 -19.42
C ASP A 167 -20.63 -24.91 -18.17
N PHE A 168 -21.61 -25.37 -17.38
CA PHE A 168 -21.98 -24.72 -16.12
C PHE A 168 -20.90 -24.88 -15.04
N GLU A 169 -20.16 -25.99 -15.06
CA GLU A 169 -19.01 -26.21 -14.19
C GLU A 169 -17.79 -25.43 -14.65
N ALA A 170 -17.50 -25.37 -15.95
CA ALA A 170 -16.47 -24.52 -16.55
C ALA A 170 -16.74 -23.03 -16.29
N ALA A 171 -18.00 -22.60 -16.34
CA ALA A 171 -18.39 -21.22 -16.04
C ALA A 171 -18.28 -20.87 -14.53
N LYS A 172 -18.22 -21.86 -13.63
CA LYS A 172 -17.83 -21.65 -12.21
C LYS A 172 -16.32 -21.61 -12.01
N VAL A 173 -15.55 -22.15 -12.95
CA VAL A 173 -14.08 -22.14 -12.97
C VAL A 173 -13.56 -20.79 -13.48
N ALA A 174 -14.23 -20.21 -14.48
CA ALA A 174 -13.89 -18.93 -15.11
C ALA A 174 -14.27 -17.71 -14.24
N ILE A 175 -13.49 -17.43 -13.18
CA ILE A 175 -13.51 -16.13 -12.48
C ILE A 175 -12.32 -15.26 -12.89
N ASP A 176 -11.22 -15.91 -13.24
CA ASP A 176 -9.98 -15.29 -13.68
C ASP A 176 -9.80 -15.68 -15.14
N PHE A 177 -9.58 -14.70 -16.02
CA PHE A 177 -9.33 -14.90 -17.45
C PHE A 177 -7.89 -14.54 -17.79
N VAL A 178 -7.18 -15.47 -18.43
CA VAL A 178 -5.79 -15.32 -18.85
C VAL A 178 -5.77 -15.17 -20.37
N PRO A 179 -5.30 -14.04 -20.91
CA PRO A 179 -5.13 -13.86 -22.36
C PRO A 179 -4.29 -14.98 -22.98
N ASP A 180 -4.55 -15.34 -24.23
CA ASP A 180 -3.76 -16.36 -24.92
C ASP A 180 -2.34 -15.83 -25.20
N GLU A 181 -1.31 -16.66 -25.02
CA GLU A 181 0.09 -16.30 -25.28
C GLU A 181 0.36 -16.02 -26.77
N LEU A 182 -0.53 -16.49 -27.65
CA LEU A 182 -0.48 -16.23 -29.09
C LEU A 182 -1.13 -14.90 -29.50
N GLU A 183 -1.78 -14.18 -28.57
CA GLU A 183 -2.33 -12.85 -28.84
C GLU A 183 -1.20 -11.82 -29.03
N GLU A 184 -1.37 -10.93 -30.00
CA GLU A 184 -0.38 -9.90 -30.30
C GLU A 184 -0.18 -8.98 -29.09
N GLY A 185 1.06 -8.87 -28.61
CA GLY A 185 1.43 -8.05 -27.47
C GLY A 185 1.38 -8.75 -26.11
N VAL A 186 1.09 -10.06 -26.06
CA VAL A 186 1.18 -10.86 -24.83
C VAL A 186 2.56 -11.50 -24.73
N GLU A 187 3.31 -11.16 -23.68
CA GLU A 187 4.59 -11.79 -23.33
C GLU A 187 4.49 -12.39 -21.92
N VAL A 188 4.86 -13.66 -21.80
CA VAL A 188 4.81 -14.40 -20.52
C VAL A 188 6.19 -14.34 -19.86
N ASN A 189 6.28 -13.59 -18.75
CA ASN A 189 7.50 -13.49 -17.96
C ASN A 189 7.18 -13.40 -16.46
N PHE A 190 7.21 -14.54 -15.77
CA PHE A 190 6.96 -14.64 -14.33
C PHE A 190 8.00 -13.88 -13.51
N ALA A 191 9.28 -13.93 -13.91
CA ALA A 191 10.35 -13.29 -13.17
C ALA A 191 10.22 -11.77 -13.22
N GLU A 192 9.98 -11.21 -14.39
CA GLU A 192 9.77 -9.78 -14.58
C GLU A 192 8.53 -9.29 -13.86
N VAL A 193 7.40 -10.00 -13.99
CA VAL A 193 6.17 -9.67 -13.25
C VAL A 193 6.44 -9.63 -11.74
N ALA A 194 7.12 -10.63 -11.18
CA ALA A 194 7.45 -10.63 -9.74
C ALA A 194 8.42 -9.48 -9.37
N GLN A 195 9.41 -9.20 -10.22
CA GLN A 195 10.42 -8.17 -9.97
C GLN A 195 9.83 -6.77 -10.02
N VAL A 196 9.07 -6.42 -11.05
CA VAL A 196 8.44 -5.11 -11.18
C VAL A 196 7.36 -4.93 -10.12
N TYR A 197 6.55 -5.97 -9.87
CA TYR A 197 5.51 -5.91 -8.86
C TYR A 197 6.07 -5.58 -7.48
N PHE A 198 7.00 -6.39 -6.96
CA PHE A 198 7.57 -6.14 -5.63
C PHE A 198 8.60 -5.02 -5.60
N GLY A 199 9.29 -4.81 -6.72
CA GLY A 199 10.32 -3.78 -6.86
C GLY A 199 9.73 -2.38 -6.92
N ASN A 200 8.53 -2.21 -7.50
CA ASN A 200 8.02 -0.90 -7.87
C ASN A 200 6.52 -0.77 -7.56
N THR A 201 5.67 -1.51 -8.27
CA THR A 201 4.21 -1.32 -8.31
C THR A 201 3.55 -1.51 -6.95
N PHE A 202 3.95 -2.55 -6.20
CA PHE A 202 3.41 -2.87 -4.88
C PHE A 202 3.58 -1.72 -3.89
N ILE A 203 4.70 -0.99 -3.94
CA ILE A 203 4.96 0.09 -2.97
C ILE A 203 4.37 1.41 -3.43
N ARG A 204 4.26 1.63 -4.75
CA ARG A 204 3.79 2.90 -5.31
C ARG A 204 2.29 2.98 -5.49
N GLU A 205 1.69 1.94 -6.04
CA GLU A 205 0.31 1.96 -6.56
C GLU A 205 -0.64 1.11 -5.73
N SER A 206 -0.12 0.12 -5.00
CA SER A 206 -0.98 -0.69 -4.18
C SER A 206 -1.54 0.12 -3.00
N LEU A 207 -2.77 -0.20 -2.61
CA LEU A 207 -3.41 0.36 -1.43
C LEU A 207 -2.96 -0.37 -0.13
N PHE A 208 -1.95 -1.24 -0.22
CA PHE A 208 -1.48 -2.06 0.88
C PHE A 208 -0.45 -1.28 1.72
N ILE A 209 -0.93 -0.62 2.77
CA ILE A 209 -0.09 0.21 3.64
C ILE A 209 0.36 -0.51 4.92
N GLY A 210 -0.24 -1.66 5.26
CA GLY A 210 0.00 -2.34 6.52
C GLY A 210 1.32 -3.09 6.53
N THR A 211 2.02 -3.09 7.68
CA THR A 211 3.28 -3.85 7.83
C THR A 211 3.08 -5.35 7.56
N GLN A 212 1.92 -5.91 7.90
CA GLN A 212 1.62 -7.30 7.62
C GLN A 212 1.48 -7.57 6.12
N ASP A 213 0.98 -6.62 5.33
CA ASP A 213 0.81 -6.80 3.88
C ASP A 213 2.18 -6.95 3.19
N PHE A 214 3.19 -6.20 3.65
CA PHE A 214 4.58 -6.30 3.16
C PHE A 214 5.25 -7.64 3.50
N ALA A 215 4.73 -8.38 4.49
CA ALA A 215 5.19 -9.73 4.83
C ALA A 215 4.35 -10.81 4.12
N ASP A 216 3.03 -10.62 4.07
CA ASP A 216 2.08 -11.58 3.51
C ASP A 216 2.16 -11.65 1.97
N ALA A 217 2.36 -10.52 1.28
CA ALA A 217 2.39 -10.49 -0.18
C ALA A 217 3.46 -11.38 -0.82
N PRO A 218 4.76 -11.26 -0.46
CA PRO A 218 5.78 -12.12 -1.03
C PRO A 218 5.65 -13.59 -0.60
N ALA A 219 5.09 -13.87 0.58
CA ALA A 219 4.79 -15.24 1.01
C ALA A 219 3.65 -15.87 0.20
N LEU A 220 2.60 -15.09 -0.08
CA LEU A 220 1.44 -15.53 -0.83
C LEU A 220 1.79 -15.85 -2.29
N ILE A 221 2.56 -14.97 -2.93
CA ILE A 221 2.94 -15.11 -4.34
C ILE A 221 3.97 -16.24 -4.50
N ASP A 222 4.97 -16.36 -3.62
CA ASP A 222 5.89 -17.52 -3.64
C ASP A 222 5.14 -18.85 -3.49
N ALA A 223 4.17 -18.93 -2.57
CA ALA A 223 3.37 -20.15 -2.40
C ALA A 223 2.56 -20.51 -3.65
N PHE A 224 2.03 -19.51 -4.37
CA PHE A 224 1.34 -19.73 -5.62
C PHE A 224 2.29 -20.15 -6.75
N LEU A 225 3.45 -19.49 -6.90
CA LEU A 225 4.46 -19.87 -7.88
C LEU A 225 5.00 -21.29 -7.62
N ARG A 226 5.24 -21.64 -6.36
CA ARG A 226 5.59 -23.01 -5.96
C ARG A 226 4.48 -24.00 -6.31
N TYR A 227 3.21 -23.61 -6.16
CA TYR A 227 2.09 -24.44 -6.59
C TYR A 227 2.12 -24.70 -8.10
N LEU A 228 2.42 -23.68 -8.92
CA LEU A 228 2.59 -23.85 -10.37
C LEU A 228 3.73 -24.83 -10.70
N GLU A 229 4.85 -24.72 -9.99
CA GLU A 229 6.03 -25.57 -10.16
C GLU A 229 5.75 -27.03 -9.79
N ILE A 230 5.21 -27.30 -8.59
CA ILE A 230 4.93 -28.67 -8.10
C ILE A 230 3.89 -29.38 -8.98
N ARG A 231 2.92 -28.63 -9.50
CA ARG A 231 1.86 -29.16 -10.38
C ARG A 231 2.27 -29.21 -11.84
N ASN A 232 3.49 -28.80 -12.18
CA ASN A 232 4.00 -28.74 -13.55
C ASN A 232 3.03 -28.01 -14.50
N VAL A 233 2.50 -26.87 -14.05
CA VAL A 233 1.47 -26.11 -14.80
C VAL A 233 2.06 -25.50 -16.06
N ALA A 234 3.32 -25.06 -16.02
CA ALA A 234 4.02 -24.39 -17.12
C ALA A 234 5.48 -24.88 -17.22
N PRO A 235 5.73 -26.16 -17.59
CA PRO A 235 7.08 -26.71 -17.70
C PRO A 235 8.01 -25.91 -18.61
N GLU A 236 7.46 -25.32 -19.67
CA GLU A 236 8.19 -24.49 -20.64
C GLU A 236 8.73 -23.19 -20.03
N TYR A 237 8.17 -22.72 -18.90
CA TYR A 237 8.63 -21.56 -18.14
C TYR A 237 9.22 -21.95 -16.76
N ALA A 238 9.63 -23.21 -16.57
CA ALA A 238 10.09 -23.69 -15.26
C ALA A 238 11.31 -22.90 -14.71
N GLU A 239 12.28 -22.56 -15.57
CA GLU A 239 13.42 -21.73 -15.17
C GLU A 239 13.00 -20.32 -14.76
N ASP A 240 12.00 -19.76 -15.44
CA ASP A 240 11.52 -18.42 -15.20
C ASP A 240 10.69 -18.34 -13.91
N ILE A 241 9.85 -19.33 -13.65
CA ILE A 241 9.15 -19.52 -12.37
C ILE A 241 10.17 -19.64 -11.22
N ALA A 242 11.26 -20.40 -11.40
CA ALA A 242 12.30 -20.51 -10.39
C ALA A 242 12.98 -19.16 -10.09
N LYS A 243 13.23 -18.33 -11.10
CA LYS A 243 13.74 -16.96 -10.91
C LYS A 243 12.72 -16.07 -10.18
N ALA A 244 11.45 -16.13 -10.56
CA ALA A 244 10.37 -15.41 -9.89
C ALA A 244 10.28 -15.76 -8.39
N ARG A 245 10.46 -17.04 -8.04
CA ARG A 245 10.51 -17.49 -6.64
C ARG A 245 11.73 -16.98 -5.89
N ALA A 246 12.89 -16.88 -6.56
CA ALA A 246 14.08 -16.27 -5.95
C ALA A 246 13.84 -14.79 -5.61
N ILE A 247 13.19 -14.04 -6.52
CA ILE A 247 12.77 -12.65 -6.26
C ILE A 247 11.80 -12.60 -5.06
N CYS A 248 10.82 -13.50 -4.99
CA CYS A 248 9.91 -13.55 -3.85
C CYS A 248 10.65 -13.82 -2.54
N ALA A 249 11.68 -14.67 -2.55
CA ALA A 249 12.51 -14.93 -1.37
C ALA A 249 13.28 -13.69 -0.91
N GLU A 250 13.81 -12.88 -1.83
CA GLU A 250 14.38 -11.58 -1.51
C GLU A 250 13.33 -10.61 -0.97
N ALA A 251 12.16 -10.54 -1.61
CA ALA A 251 11.06 -9.67 -1.23
C ALA A 251 10.55 -9.95 0.20
N LYS A 252 10.49 -11.23 0.63
CA LYS A 252 10.15 -11.61 2.02
C LYS A 252 11.03 -10.93 3.06
N ILE A 253 12.27 -10.63 2.72
CA ILE A 253 13.25 -9.99 3.62
C ILE A 253 13.23 -8.48 3.43
N GLN A 254 13.28 -8.01 2.18
CA GLN A 254 13.50 -6.61 1.87
C GLN A 254 12.25 -5.75 2.01
N LEU A 255 11.05 -6.25 1.66
CA LEU A 255 9.82 -5.45 1.75
C LEU A 255 9.49 -5.01 3.19
N PRO A 256 9.52 -5.90 4.21
CA PRO A 256 9.35 -5.46 5.59
C PRO A 256 10.39 -4.43 6.04
N LYS A 257 11.63 -4.58 5.57
CA LYS A 257 12.73 -3.63 5.83
C LYS A 257 12.44 -2.26 5.20
N CYS A 258 12.03 -2.22 3.93
CA CYS A 258 11.62 -0.98 3.25
C CYS A 258 10.50 -0.28 4.04
N LYS A 259 9.48 -1.03 4.46
CA LYS A 259 8.35 -0.46 5.24
C LYS A 259 8.78 0.10 6.58
N ARG A 260 9.68 -0.60 7.29
CA ARG A 260 10.23 -0.13 8.57
C ARG A 260 11.05 1.14 8.36
N ALA A 261 12.01 1.12 7.45
CA ALA A 261 12.89 2.24 7.18
C ALA A 261 12.12 3.50 6.75
N ILE A 262 11.17 3.40 5.80
CA ILE A 262 10.42 4.57 5.33
C ILE A 262 9.56 5.22 6.42
N THR A 263 9.13 4.44 7.42
CA THR A 263 8.36 4.97 8.56
C THR A 263 9.24 5.77 9.53
N LEU A 264 10.53 5.43 9.60
CA LEU A 264 11.50 6.09 10.48
C LEU A 264 12.21 7.27 9.81
N LEU A 265 12.37 7.22 8.49
CA LEU A 265 12.96 8.31 7.71
C LEU A 265 12.17 9.63 7.87
N PRO A 266 12.85 10.79 7.83
CA PRO A 266 14.30 10.97 7.69
C PRO A 266 15.09 10.84 9.00
N GLY A 267 14.45 10.48 10.12
CA GLY A 267 15.09 10.42 11.44
C GLY A 267 14.97 11.70 12.26
N GLN A 268 15.34 11.62 13.55
CA GLN A 268 15.26 12.75 14.48
C GLN A 268 16.31 13.81 14.16
N TYR A 269 17.55 13.40 13.85
CA TYR A 269 18.64 14.29 13.49
C TYR A 269 18.30 15.12 12.25
N ASN A 270 17.85 14.47 11.17
CA ASN A 270 17.51 15.22 9.97
C ASN A 270 16.24 16.06 10.14
N ARG A 271 15.24 15.62 10.93
CA ARG A 271 14.09 16.47 11.31
C ARG A 271 14.53 17.72 12.09
N ALA A 272 15.51 17.57 12.98
CA ALA A 272 16.10 18.70 13.70
C ALA A 272 16.86 19.63 12.75
N CYS A 273 17.61 19.09 11.78
CA CYS A 273 18.22 19.90 10.71
C CYS A 273 17.17 20.67 9.90
N SER A 274 16.08 20.02 9.46
CA SER A 274 14.97 20.69 8.77
C SER A 274 14.38 21.82 9.62
N THR A 275 14.15 21.57 10.92
CA THR A 275 13.58 22.58 11.82
C THR A 275 14.48 23.82 11.95
N LEU A 276 15.80 23.63 12.01
CA LEU A 276 16.75 24.74 12.20
C LEU A 276 17.10 25.49 10.92
N PHE A 277 17.27 24.77 9.80
CA PHE A 277 17.88 25.32 8.60
C PHE A 277 16.92 25.53 7.43
N GLN A 278 15.78 24.85 7.42
CA GLN A 278 14.85 24.95 6.29
C GLN A 278 14.24 26.35 6.26
N GLU A 279 14.13 26.92 5.06
CA GLU A 279 13.54 28.24 4.89
C GLU A 279 12.12 28.24 5.45
N LYS A 280 11.84 29.21 6.32
CA LYS A 280 10.48 29.41 6.82
C LYS A 280 9.60 29.72 5.62
N MET A 281 8.47 29.02 5.54
CA MET A 281 7.47 29.14 4.47
C MET A 281 7.31 30.60 4.06
N ASP A 282 7.44 30.90 2.76
CA ASP A 282 7.21 32.26 2.27
C ASP A 282 5.74 32.62 2.52
N THR A 283 5.50 33.43 3.56
CA THR A 283 4.18 33.92 3.93
C THR A 283 3.82 35.21 3.18
N SER A 284 4.59 35.62 2.17
CA SER A 284 4.35 36.86 1.42
C SER A 284 2.99 36.90 0.71
N TRP A 285 2.45 35.74 0.34
CA TRP A 285 1.12 35.58 -0.26
C TRP A 285 -0.03 35.59 0.77
N MET A 286 0.27 35.49 2.06
CA MET A 286 -0.75 35.47 3.12
C MET A 286 -1.23 36.90 3.47
N THR A 287 -2.53 37.04 3.70
CA THR A 287 -3.12 38.28 4.22
C THR A 287 -2.71 38.52 5.68
N SER A 288 -2.78 39.77 6.15
CA SER A 288 -2.46 40.14 7.55
C SER A 288 -3.26 39.31 8.59
N GLU A 289 -4.51 38.98 8.27
CA GLU A 289 -5.39 38.18 9.14
C GLU A 289 -4.94 36.71 9.18
N THR A 290 -4.63 36.10 8.04
CA THR A 290 -4.13 34.71 7.97
C THR A 290 -2.77 34.56 8.63
N LEU A 291 -1.87 35.54 8.45
CA LEU A 291 -0.60 35.65 9.17
C LEU A 291 -0.78 35.72 10.69
N THR A 292 -1.78 36.47 11.16
CA THR A 292 -2.04 36.60 12.59
C THR A 292 -2.59 35.31 13.18
N VAL A 293 -3.50 34.63 12.46
CA VAL A 293 -4.02 33.32 12.86
C VAL A 293 -2.91 32.26 12.86
N GLN A 294 -2.07 32.23 11.84
CA GLN A 294 -0.93 31.29 11.76
C GLN A 294 0.08 31.55 12.87
N LYS A 295 0.43 32.82 13.15
CA LYS A 295 1.33 33.18 14.26
C LYS A 295 0.75 32.80 15.62
N ARG A 296 -0.56 32.99 15.83
CA ARG A 296 -1.24 32.57 17.07
C ARG A 296 -1.31 31.05 17.20
N PHE A 297 -1.49 30.34 16.08
CA PHE A 297 -1.45 28.87 16.06
C PHE A 297 -0.05 28.35 16.36
N LEU A 298 0.99 28.88 15.71
CA LEU A 298 2.39 28.56 15.99
C LEU A 298 2.78 28.90 17.43
N SER A 299 2.38 30.07 17.95
CA SER A 299 2.65 30.42 19.35
C SER A 299 1.91 29.49 20.31
N PHE A 300 0.66 29.14 20.02
CA PHE A 300 -0.09 28.15 20.81
C PHE A 300 0.58 26.78 20.80
N VAL A 301 1.07 26.32 19.64
CA VAL A 301 1.82 25.06 19.52
C VAL A 301 3.12 25.13 20.33
N VAL A 302 3.89 26.22 20.23
CA VAL A 302 5.12 26.43 21.02
C VAL A 302 4.82 26.50 22.52
N ASP A 303 3.75 27.19 22.94
CA ASP A 303 3.36 27.32 24.35
C ASP A 303 2.81 26.01 24.93
N THR A 304 2.18 25.18 24.09
CA THR A 304 1.55 23.90 24.51
C THR A 304 2.53 22.72 24.44
N VAL A 305 3.47 22.73 23.49
CA VAL A 305 4.39 21.61 23.20
C VAL A 305 5.84 21.92 23.63
N GLY A 306 6.19 23.17 23.87
CA GLY A 306 7.56 23.62 24.13
C GLY A 306 8.29 24.04 22.86
N SER A 307 9.35 24.85 23.00
CA SER A 307 10.15 25.31 21.87
C SER A 307 11.07 24.19 21.36
N ASN A 308 10.76 23.64 20.19
CA ASN A 308 11.57 22.59 19.53
C ASN A 308 12.98 23.06 19.14
N ASP A 309 13.25 24.37 19.09
CA ASP A 309 14.51 24.90 18.54
C ASP A 309 15.72 24.58 19.43
N ASP A 310 15.62 24.72 20.75
CA ASP A 310 16.75 24.45 21.65
C ASP A 310 17.10 22.96 21.70
N ASP A 311 16.10 22.08 21.66
CA ASP A 311 16.32 20.64 21.60
C ASP A 311 16.82 20.20 20.22
N SER A 312 16.30 20.80 19.14
CA SER A 312 16.84 20.60 17.79
C SER A 312 18.30 21.04 17.70
N LYS A 313 18.67 22.16 18.32
CA LYS A 313 20.07 22.61 18.40
C LYS A 313 20.96 21.58 19.10
N LYS A 314 20.53 21.03 20.23
CA LYS A 314 21.30 19.98 20.94
C LYS A 314 21.50 18.73 20.08
N ILE A 315 20.47 18.31 19.35
CA ILE A 315 20.55 17.16 18.45
C ILE A 315 21.52 17.44 17.30
N VAL A 316 21.39 18.59 16.64
CA VAL A 316 22.25 18.98 15.51
C VAL A 316 23.70 19.20 15.94
N GLN A 317 23.93 19.68 17.17
CA GLN A 317 25.26 19.86 17.77
C GLN A 317 26.08 18.56 17.88
N ARG A 318 25.45 17.39 17.76
CA ARG A 318 26.16 16.10 17.69
C ARG A 318 27.14 16.03 16.51
N LEU A 319 26.82 16.67 15.38
CA LEU A 319 27.69 16.73 14.19
C LEU A 319 28.12 18.16 13.83
N ILE A 320 27.24 19.15 14.03
CA ILE A 320 27.50 20.54 13.67
C ILE A 320 27.71 21.36 14.94
N LYS A 321 28.98 21.56 15.32
CA LYS A 321 29.35 22.23 16.59
C LYS A 321 28.68 23.59 16.79
N ASN A 322 28.63 24.41 15.73
CA ASN A 322 28.02 25.74 15.74
C ASN A 322 26.87 25.80 14.71
N PRO A 323 25.64 25.40 15.06
CA PRO A 323 24.53 25.43 14.12
C PRO A 323 24.15 26.85 13.68
N ASP A 324 24.33 27.86 14.55
CA ASP A 324 23.95 29.25 14.24
C ASP A 324 24.81 29.89 13.14
N ASP A 325 26.02 29.37 12.89
CA ASP A 325 26.93 29.83 11.83
C ASP A 325 26.65 29.15 10.48
N VAL A 326 25.73 28.19 10.45
CA VAL A 326 25.43 27.36 9.29
C VAL A 326 24.11 27.79 8.65
N GLN A 327 24.14 27.94 7.34
CA GLN A 327 22.99 28.36 6.54
C GLN A 327 22.69 27.32 5.47
N LEU A 328 21.43 27.23 5.06
CA LEU A 328 21.03 26.45 3.89
C LEU A 328 21.59 27.12 2.62
N LEU A 329 22.26 26.34 1.77
CA LEU A 329 22.79 26.82 0.49
C LEU A 329 21.95 26.38 -0.70
N GLU A 330 21.50 25.13 -0.68
CA GLU A 330 20.92 24.46 -1.83
C GLU A 330 19.92 23.43 -1.34
N THR A 331 18.81 23.30 -2.06
CA THR A 331 17.82 22.26 -1.83
C THR A 331 17.54 21.59 -3.16
N GLU A 332 17.75 20.28 -3.20
CA GLU A 332 17.38 19.44 -4.32
C GLU A 332 16.13 18.66 -3.94
N THR A 333 15.06 18.85 -4.70
CA THR A 333 13.76 18.23 -4.43
C THR A 333 13.51 17.06 -5.38
N PHE A 334 12.85 16.03 -4.88
CA PHE A 334 12.40 14.88 -5.67
C PHE A 334 13.51 14.12 -6.41
N VAL A 335 14.73 14.14 -5.87
CA VAL A 335 15.90 13.46 -6.45
C VAL A 335 15.71 11.96 -6.33
N PHE A 336 15.93 11.22 -7.42
CA PHE A 336 15.96 9.76 -7.35
C PHE A 336 17.33 9.29 -6.89
N VAL A 337 17.40 8.64 -5.74
CA VAL A 337 18.66 8.24 -5.13
C VAL A 337 18.72 6.74 -4.88
N GLU A 338 19.91 6.19 -5.00
CA GLU A 338 20.28 4.84 -4.61
C GLU A 338 21.22 4.88 -3.40
N ILE A 339 21.04 3.96 -2.45
CA ILE A 339 21.98 3.76 -1.35
C ILE A 339 23.24 3.10 -1.90
N ALA A 340 24.31 3.88 -2.06
CA ALA A 340 25.57 3.40 -2.63
C ALA A 340 26.50 2.78 -1.58
N GLU A 341 26.50 3.34 -0.36
CA GLU A 341 27.39 2.88 0.72
C GLU A 341 26.77 3.16 2.10
N ILE A 342 26.97 2.23 3.04
CA ILE A 342 26.61 2.38 4.44
C ILE A 342 27.91 2.19 5.24
N SER A 343 28.26 3.18 6.05
CA SER A 343 29.47 3.10 6.89
C SER A 343 29.31 2.01 7.95
N PRO A 344 30.39 1.31 8.35
CA PRO A 344 30.31 0.29 9.38
C PRO A 344 29.92 0.90 10.74
N PHE A 345 29.13 0.17 11.51
CA PHE A 345 28.67 0.55 12.86
C PHE A 345 28.68 -0.67 13.77
N GLU A 346 28.75 -0.46 15.09
CA GLU A 346 28.75 -1.56 16.05
C GLU A 346 27.33 -2.04 16.39
N GLU A 347 27.10 -3.35 16.40
CA GLU A 347 25.80 -3.93 16.79
C GLU A 347 25.39 -3.56 18.22
N SER A 348 26.36 -3.31 19.12
CA SER A 348 26.12 -2.88 20.50
C SER A 348 25.90 -1.38 20.69
N ALA A 349 26.11 -0.57 19.66
CA ALA A 349 25.95 0.87 19.77
C ALA A 349 24.50 1.30 19.99
N ASP A 350 24.34 2.52 20.50
CA ASP A 350 23.03 3.13 20.75
C ASP A 350 22.23 3.28 19.44
N ASN A 351 20.92 3.09 19.50
CA ASN A 351 20.02 3.24 18.35
C ASN A 351 20.04 4.66 17.77
N GLU A 352 20.36 5.67 18.60
CA GLU A 352 20.52 7.07 18.19
C GLU A 352 21.91 7.40 17.64
N GLU A 353 22.85 6.44 17.58
CA GLU A 353 24.15 6.66 16.95
C GLU A 353 23.96 7.03 15.47
N LEU A 354 24.66 8.08 15.04
CA LEU A 354 24.57 8.58 13.67
C LEU A 354 25.57 7.86 12.78
N VAL A 355 25.06 7.12 11.81
CA VAL A 355 25.81 6.37 10.81
C VAL A 355 25.76 7.13 9.49
N GLN A 356 26.93 7.32 8.87
CA GLN A 356 27.02 7.97 7.57
C GLN A 356 26.55 7.02 6.46
N VAL A 357 25.61 7.51 5.64
CA VAL A 357 25.09 6.82 4.45
C VAL A 357 25.39 7.67 3.22
N VAL A 358 25.92 7.02 2.18
CA VAL A 358 26.20 7.65 0.89
C VAL A 358 25.07 7.32 -0.06
N LEU A 359 24.40 8.36 -0.53
CA LEU A 359 23.40 8.29 -1.58
C LEU A 359 24.03 8.68 -2.91
N ARG A 360 23.65 8.01 -3.99
CA ARG A 360 24.04 8.34 -5.36
C ARG A 360 22.79 8.71 -6.14
N ASN A 361 22.83 9.82 -6.88
CA ASN A 361 21.76 10.16 -7.79
C ASN A 361 21.68 9.10 -8.90
N LYS A 362 20.49 8.51 -9.08
CA LYS A 362 20.28 7.43 -10.04
C LYS A 362 20.16 7.97 -11.47
N ASP A 363 19.63 9.17 -11.64
CA ASP A 363 19.49 9.84 -12.94
C ASP A 363 20.83 10.46 -13.36
N GLU A 364 21.56 11.00 -12.39
CA GLU A 364 22.87 11.64 -12.59
C GLU A 364 23.96 10.90 -11.80
N HIS A 365 24.43 9.76 -12.33
CA HIS A 365 25.36 8.83 -11.67
C HIS A 365 26.66 9.42 -11.07
N GLN A 366 26.99 10.68 -11.34
CA GLN A 366 28.18 11.37 -10.80
C GLN A 366 27.91 12.07 -9.46
N THR A 367 26.66 12.42 -9.15
CA THR A 367 26.31 13.19 -7.96
C THR A 367 26.11 12.26 -6.77
N THR A 368 26.81 12.55 -5.67
CA THR A 368 26.71 11.77 -4.43
C THR A 368 26.47 12.68 -3.23
N TYR A 369 25.68 12.20 -2.29
CA TYR A 369 25.26 12.92 -1.10
C TYR A 369 25.65 12.11 0.13
N LYS A 370 26.34 12.74 1.08
CA LYS A 370 26.71 12.11 2.34
C LYS A 370 25.80 12.63 3.43
N ILE A 371 24.89 11.77 3.88
CA ILE A 371 23.94 12.08 4.95
C ILE A 371 24.26 11.23 6.18
N HIS A 372 23.67 11.59 7.32
CA HIS A 372 23.76 10.81 8.54
C HIS A 372 22.37 10.41 9.00
N LEU A 373 22.21 9.14 9.36
CA LEU A 373 20.96 8.54 9.81
C LEU A 373 21.21 7.81 11.13
N GLU A 374 20.19 7.75 11.99
CA GLU A 374 20.23 6.95 13.20
C GLU A 374 20.40 5.47 12.86
N LYS A 375 21.18 4.76 13.66
CA LYS A 375 21.45 3.33 13.52
C LYS A 375 20.18 2.52 13.35
N GLU A 376 19.12 2.80 14.13
CA GLU A 376 17.85 2.08 14.02
C GLU A 376 17.24 2.12 12.60
N ILE A 377 17.44 3.23 11.89
CA ILE A 377 17.02 3.36 10.48
C ILE A 377 17.93 2.52 9.60
N VAL A 378 19.24 2.66 9.79
CA VAL A 378 20.28 2.01 8.98
C VAL A 378 20.23 0.48 9.05
N GLU A 379 19.83 -0.11 10.19
CA GLU A 379 19.60 -1.56 10.34
C GLU A 379 18.58 -2.13 9.34
N SER A 380 17.66 -1.28 8.87
CA SER A 380 16.62 -1.63 7.89
C SER A 380 17.00 -1.27 6.45
N LEU A 381 18.15 -0.60 6.22
CA LEU A 381 18.61 -0.22 4.89
C LEU A 381 19.52 -1.29 4.29
N LEU A 382 19.55 -1.37 2.96
CA LEU A 382 20.46 -2.20 2.19
C LEU A 382 21.07 -1.37 1.06
N VAL A 383 22.35 -1.64 0.74
CA VAL A 383 23.00 -1.07 -0.44
C VAL A 383 22.26 -1.53 -1.70
N GLY A 384 21.96 -0.60 -2.59
CA GLY A 384 21.15 -0.82 -3.80
C GLY A 384 19.67 -0.48 -3.65
N MET A 385 19.16 -0.24 -2.43
CA MET A 385 17.80 0.29 -2.28
C MET A 385 17.70 1.68 -2.89
N VAL A 386 16.54 2.00 -3.45
CA VAL A 386 16.30 3.29 -4.12
C VAL A 386 15.10 4.00 -3.52
N PHE A 387 15.08 5.34 -3.57
CA PHE A 387 13.94 6.15 -3.11
C PHE A 387 13.99 7.56 -3.67
N ARG A 388 12.86 8.29 -3.57
CA ARG A 388 12.81 9.72 -3.89
C ARG A 388 13.10 10.54 -2.63
N ALA A 389 13.97 11.52 -2.73
CA ALA A 389 14.47 12.30 -1.60
C ALA A 389 14.44 13.80 -1.86
N ASP A 390 14.17 14.57 -0.80
CA ASP A 390 14.49 16.00 -0.74
C ASP A 390 15.76 16.15 0.10
N LEU A 391 16.81 16.69 -0.51
CA LEU A 391 18.15 16.81 0.06
C LEU A 391 18.54 18.27 0.18
N CYS A 392 19.09 18.64 1.34
CA CYS A 392 19.46 20.01 1.63
C CYS A 392 20.95 20.10 1.97
N LYS A 393 21.64 21.02 1.29
CA LYS A 393 23.05 21.30 1.49
C LYS A 393 23.25 22.50 2.39
N LEU A 394 24.13 22.34 3.35
CA LEU A 394 24.48 23.37 4.32
C LEU A 394 25.79 24.08 3.93
N SER A 395 25.99 25.29 4.45
CA SER A 395 27.17 26.12 4.19
C SER A 395 28.49 25.53 4.66
N ASN A 396 28.44 24.58 5.60
CA ASN A 396 29.58 23.79 6.04
C ASN A 396 29.89 22.58 5.13
N GLY A 397 29.15 22.42 4.03
CA GLY A 397 29.30 21.32 3.06
C GLY A 397 28.57 20.02 3.43
N SER A 398 27.88 19.97 4.57
CA SER A 398 27.09 18.80 4.99
C SER A 398 25.76 18.72 4.24
N TRP A 399 25.28 17.51 4.01
CA TRP A 399 23.93 17.26 3.51
C TRP A 399 23.06 16.65 4.59
N TYR A 400 21.77 17.00 4.58
CA TYR A 400 20.76 16.34 5.39
C TYR A 400 19.55 15.96 4.53
N LEU A 401 18.85 14.91 4.96
CA LEU A 401 17.68 14.39 4.27
C LEU A 401 16.41 15.06 4.81
N ALA A 402 15.82 15.98 4.06
CA ALA A 402 14.63 16.68 4.50
C ALA A 402 13.39 15.79 4.44
N LYS A 403 13.27 14.99 3.38
CA LYS A 403 12.13 14.10 3.13
C LYS A 403 12.58 12.86 2.36
N ALA A 404 11.94 11.72 2.63
CA ALA A 404 12.08 10.51 1.83
C ALA A 404 10.70 9.95 1.49
N GLN A 405 10.56 9.43 0.29
CA GLN A 405 9.33 8.82 -0.20
C GLN A 405 9.67 7.57 -1.01
N ARG A 406 8.76 6.58 -0.97
CA ARG A 406 8.83 5.41 -1.84
C ARG A 406 10.20 4.72 -1.74
N LEU A 407 10.51 4.12 -0.58
CA LEU A 407 11.71 3.29 -0.43
C LEU A 407 11.50 1.91 -1.02
N MET A 408 12.23 1.60 -2.08
CA MET A 408 12.10 0.40 -2.90
C MET A 408 13.30 -0.54 -2.66
N PRO A 409 13.12 -1.86 -2.82
CA PRO A 409 14.15 -2.86 -2.55
C PRO A 409 15.30 -2.81 -3.58
N THR A 410 16.37 -3.58 -3.34
CA THR A 410 17.57 -3.59 -4.19
C THR A 410 17.35 -4.18 -5.58
N PHE A 411 16.32 -5.00 -5.74
CA PHE A 411 15.91 -5.57 -7.02
C PHE A 411 14.91 -4.67 -7.78
N TYR A 412 14.81 -3.39 -7.38
CA TYR A 412 14.01 -2.39 -8.09
C TYR A 412 14.26 -2.43 -9.60
N MET A 413 13.17 -2.45 -10.34
CA MET A 413 13.17 -2.39 -11.79
C MET A 413 12.16 -1.31 -12.21
N GLU A 414 12.58 -0.44 -13.13
CA GLU A 414 11.66 0.47 -13.79
C GLU A 414 10.68 -0.34 -14.63
N ASP A 415 9.40 0.00 -14.51
CA ASP A 415 8.39 -0.57 -15.38
C ASP A 415 8.54 0.11 -16.74
N THR A 416 9.17 -0.59 -17.70
CA THR A 416 9.37 -0.06 -19.05
C THR A 416 8.06 0.04 -19.83
N CYS A 417 6.97 -0.54 -19.31
CA CYS A 417 5.64 -0.53 -19.92
C CYS A 417 4.87 0.77 -19.63
N MET A 418 5.33 1.53 -18.63
CA MET A 418 4.61 2.68 -18.05
C MET A 418 5.56 3.88 -18.04
N THR A 419 5.22 4.92 -18.77
CA THR A 419 6.04 6.15 -18.91
C THR A 419 5.82 7.09 -17.72
N GLU A 420 6.77 7.99 -17.39
CA GLU A 420 6.58 8.97 -16.29
C GLU A 420 5.25 9.74 -16.39
N ASP A 421 4.77 9.99 -17.62
CA ASP A 421 3.48 10.64 -17.92
C ASP A 421 2.26 9.81 -17.48
N ASP A 422 2.40 8.48 -17.34
CA ASP A 422 1.33 7.59 -16.85
C ASP A 422 1.18 7.65 -15.32
N TYR A 423 2.10 8.32 -14.61
CA TYR A 423 2.15 8.36 -13.15
C TYR A 423 1.84 9.71 -12.51
N ASP A 424 1.56 10.74 -13.29
CA ASP A 424 1.10 12.05 -12.80
C ASP A 424 -0.42 12.04 -12.59
N PHE A 425 -0.86 11.44 -11.46
CA PHE A 425 -2.21 11.60 -10.90
C PHE A 425 -2.19 11.78 -9.38
#